data_AF-A0A8B6DKA1-F1
#
_entry.id   AF-A0A8B6DKA1-F1
#
_cell.length_a   1.000
_cell.length_b   1.000
_cell.length_c   1.000
_cell.angle_alpha   90.00
_cell.angle_beta   90.00
_cell.angle_gamma   90.00
#
_symmetry.space_group_name_H-M   'P 1'
#
loop_
_entity.id
_entity.type
_entity.pdbx_description
1 polymer ?
#
loop_
_entity_poly.entity_id
_entity_poly.type
_entity_poly.pdbx_seq_one_letter_code
_entity_poly.pdbx_strand_id
1 'polypeptide(L)'
;MSLNTAHAHGGVLIYAGERILLYCDGVEMGFDGVKLPHFKGNKKGTVYLTTHRVIFNNNSSSDMLKSFSIPFMCMREVELEQPIFGANYIKGKVNAEQGGNWEGQAKIKLWFNNGGAIEFGQAMLKAGQLASRNRVQQPPPYMPPQGNFYQAPPPSYSPPQNGYYDWVPYQTFPTAPPPEYVYMTEAPPPYPGVDPSAPPPQPYQANGYGSDEKAREAAASAYYNPNAPHNVHMVTPPSCPPSYDDATKKYN
;
A
#
# COMPACT_ATOMS: atom_id res chain seq x y z
N MET A 1 2.13 4.56 5.00
CA MET A 1 2.79 4.21 3.73
C MET A 1 3.69 3.02 3.92
N SER A 2 4.02 2.33 2.82
CA SER A 2 4.80 1.09 2.87
C SER A 2 5.88 0.95 1.78
N LEU A 3 6.99 0.28 2.13
CA LEU A 3 8.10 -0.05 1.23
C LEU A 3 7.97 -1.47 0.69
N ASN A 4 8.23 -1.65 -0.59
CA ASN A 4 8.38 -2.95 -1.24
C ASN A 4 7.15 -3.87 -1.12
N THR A 5 5.95 -3.29 -1.17
CA THR A 5 4.65 -3.98 -1.04
C THR A 5 3.73 -3.83 -2.25
N ALA A 6 4.11 -3.03 -3.25
CA ALA A 6 3.27 -2.67 -4.39
C ALA A 6 3.94 -2.98 -5.74
N HIS A 7 4.72 -4.06 -5.80
CA HIS A 7 5.32 -4.58 -7.02
C HIS A 7 5.24 -6.10 -7.08
N ALA A 8 5.20 -6.63 -8.30
CA ALA A 8 5.30 -8.07 -8.58
C ALA A 8 5.90 -8.25 -9.98
N HIS A 9 6.87 -9.16 -10.15
CA HIS A 9 7.50 -9.47 -11.45
C HIS A 9 7.91 -8.24 -12.30
N GLY A 10 8.46 -7.21 -11.65
CA GLY A 10 8.88 -5.96 -12.33
C GLY A 10 7.73 -5.00 -12.67
N GLY A 11 6.49 -5.38 -12.40
CA GLY A 11 5.29 -4.57 -12.58
C GLY A 11 4.71 -4.02 -11.27
N VAL A 12 3.59 -3.30 -11.40
CA VAL A 12 2.83 -2.74 -10.27
C VAL A 12 1.90 -3.79 -9.68
N LEU A 13 1.75 -3.79 -8.35
CA LEU A 13 0.81 -4.65 -7.63
C LEU A 13 -0.30 -3.82 -6.99
N ILE A 14 -1.54 -4.05 -7.42
CA ILE A 14 -2.74 -3.38 -6.93
C ILE A 14 -3.63 -4.33 -6.12
N TYR A 15 -4.50 -3.78 -5.28
CA TYR A 15 -5.50 -4.53 -4.52
C TYR A 15 -6.72 -4.89 -5.38
N ALA A 16 -7.49 -5.90 -4.96
CA ALA A 16 -8.75 -6.27 -5.60
C ALA A 16 -9.72 -5.08 -5.59
N GLY A 17 -10.20 -4.65 -6.76
CA GLY A 17 -11.08 -3.48 -6.89
C GLY A 17 -10.36 -2.12 -6.89
N GLU A 18 -9.04 -2.09 -6.70
CA GLU A 18 -8.24 -0.90 -6.98
C GLU A 18 -8.10 -0.73 -8.50
N ARG A 19 -8.17 0.52 -8.99
CA ARG A 19 -7.98 0.84 -10.41
C ARG A 19 -6.90 1.87 -10.61
N ILE A 20 -6.14 1.73 -11.68
CA ILE A 20 -5.15 2.73 -12.10
C ILE A 20 -5.88 3.85 -12.85
N LEU A 21 -5.69 5.08 -12.39
CA LEU A 21 -6.26 6.29 -12.98
C LEU A 21 -5.26 6.97 -13.89
N LEU A 22 -4.03 7.17 -13.44
CA LEU A 22 -2.95 7.74 -14.24
C LEU A 22 -1.70 6.89 -14.14
N TYR A 23 -0.94 6.88 -15.23
CA TYR A 23 0.33 6.21 -15.38
C TYR A 23 1.33 7.20 -15.99
N CYS A 24 2.49 7.36 -15.36
CA CYS A 24 3.53 8.25 -15.84
C CYS A 24 4.92 7.63 -15.60
N ASP A 25 5.63 7.34 -16.68
CA ASP A 25 7.00 6.82 -16.65
C ASP A 25 8.06 7.94 -16.73
N GLY A 26 9.29 7.62 -16.32
CA GLY A 26 10.40 8.57 -16.32
C GLY A 26 10.36 9.59 -15.18
N VAL A 27 9.64 9.27 -14.10
CA VAL A 27 9.59 10.08 -12.88
C VAL A 27 10.78 9.76 -11.99
N GLU A 28 11.38 10.80 -11.42
CA GLU A 28 12.43 10.66 -10.41
C GLU A 28 11.84 10.92 -9.02
N MET A 29 12.12 10.04 -8.07
CA MET A 29 11.68 10.15 -6.67
C MET A 29 12.89 10.38 -5.76
N GLY A 30 12.78 11.38 -4.89
CA GLY A 30 13.78 11.70 -3.87
C GLY A 30 13.19 11.77 -2.48
N PHE A 31 14.05 11.60 -1.48
CA PHE A 31 13.69 11.51 -0.07
C PHE A 31 14.54 12.44 0.77
N ASP A 32 13.95 13.01 1.81
CA ASP A 32 14.63 13.82 2.82
C ASP A 32 13.98 13.61 4.21
N GLY A 33 14.69 13.96 5.28
CA GLY A 33 14.22 13.91 6.66
C GLY A 33 14.42 12.57 7.41
N VAL A 34 14.66 11.45 6.70
CA VAL A 34 14.97 10.17 7.34
C VAL A 34 16.09 9.43 6.61
N LYS A 35 17.02 8.84 7.37
CA LYS A 35 18.17 8.11 6.83
C LYS A 35 17.90 6.60 6.84
N LEU A 36 17.30 6.11 5.75
CA LEU A 36 17.11 4.68 5.52
C LEU A 36 17.88 4.25 4.26
N PRO A 37 18.46 3.04 4.21
CA PRO A 37 19.13 2.53 3.01
C PRO A 37 18.24 2.56 1.76
N HIS A 38 16.94 2.24 1.92
CA HIS A 38 15.93 2.33 0.86
C HIS A 38 15.83 3.73 0.23
N PHE A 39 16.07 4.79 1.00
CA PHE A 39 15.90 6.18 0.60
C PHE A 39 17.19 6.85 0.15
N LYS A 40 18.29 6.10 0.09
CA LYS A 40 19.58 6.64 -0.35
C LYS A 40 19.53 7.00 -1.84
N GLY A 41 19.77 8.28 -2.13
CA GLY A 41 19.83 8.80 -3.49
C GLY A 41 18.46 8.90 -4.17
N ASN A 42 18.45 9.45 -5.37
CA ASN A 42 17.24 9.56 -6.18
C ASN A 42 16.97 8.26 -6.92
N LYS A 43 15.69 7.94 -7.10
CA LYS A 43 15.20 6.71 -7.72
C LYS A 43 14.48 7.08 -9.02
N LYS A 44 14.76 6.37 -10.11
CA LYS A 44 14.03 6.57 -11.39
C LYS A 44 13.02 5.46 -11.57
N GLY A 45 11.83 5.81 -12.01
CA GLY A 45 10.74 4.87 -12.03
C GLY A 45 9.47 5.40 -12.67
N THR A 46 8.43 4.60 -12.48
CA THR A 46 7.08 4.91 -12.91
C THR A 46 6.22 5.27 -11.70
N VAL A 47 5.40 6.30 -11.83
CA VAL A 47 4.38 6.65 -10.84
C VAL A 47 2.98 6.30 -11.35
N TYR A 48 2.16 5.77 -10.46
CA TYR A 48 0.78 5.40 -10.69
C TYR A 48 -0.10 6.20 -9.72
N LEU A 49 -1.12 6.87 -10.24
CA LEU A 49 -2.23 7.34 -9.42
C LEU A 49 -3.33 6.28 -9.51
N THR A 50 -3.74 5.72 -8.38
CA THR A 50 -4.84 4.77 -8.32
C THR A 50 -6.07 5.40 -7.69
N THR A 51 -7.16 4.65 -7.63
CA THR A 51 -8.36 5.03 -6.88
C THR A 51 -8.11 5.23 -5.38
N HIS A 52 -6.95 4.85 -4.85
CA HIS A 52 -6.73 4.82 -3.40
C HIS A 52 -5.37 5.37 -2.93
N ARG A 53 -4.35 5.35 -3.80
CA ARG A 53 -2.98 5.69 -3.43
C ARG A 53 -2.18 6.18 -4.63
N VAL A 54 -1.01 6.75 -4.31
CA VAL A 54 0.08 6.88 -5.27
C VAL A 54 1.02 5.69 -5.09
N ILE A 55 1.45 5.07 -6.17
CA ILE A 55 2.48 4.02 -6.17
C ILE A 55 3.65 4.51 -7.00
N PHE A 56 4.87 4.34 -6.48
CA PHE A 56 6.08 4.47 -7.27
C PHE A 56 6.73 3.10 -7.41
N ASN A 57 7.05 2.68 -8.64
CA ASN A 57 7.85 1.49 -8.94
C ASN A 57 9.22 1.92 -9.45
N ASN A 58 10.27 1.39 -8.85
CA ASN A 58 11.64 1.67 -9.26
C ASN A 58 12.03 0.80 -10.46
N ASN A 59 12.65 1.41 -11.47
CA ASN A 59 13.13 0.69 -12.65
C ASN A 59 14.40 -0.13 -12.37
N SER A 60 15.08 0.12 -11.24
CA SER A 60 16.29 -0.60 -10.86
C SER A 60 16.02 -1.90 -10.10
N SER A 61 16.33 -3.03 -10.75
CA SER A 61 16.30 -4.36 -10.14
C SER A 61 17.42 -4.60 -9.13
N SER A 62 18.42 -3.72 -9.02
CA SER A 62 19.48 -3.80 -8.00
C SER A 62 19.25 -2.86 -6.81
N ASP A 63 18.37 -1.88 -6.91
CA ASP A 63 18.10 -0.93 -5.82
C ASP A 63 17.34 -1.59 -4.67
N MET A 64 17.59 -1.17 -3.43
CA MET A 64 16.89 -1.72 -2.26
C MET A 64 15.41 -1.33 -2.22
N LEU A 65 15.05 -0.15 -2.76
CA LEU A 65 13.66 0.27 -2.92
C LEU A 65 13.12 -0.17 -4.28
N LYS A 66 12.20 -1.13 -4.27
CA LYS A 66 11.47 -1.64 -5.44
C LYS A 66 10.16 -0.93 -5.70
N SER A 67 9.41 -0.67 -4.63
CA SER A 67 8.16 0.06 -4.74
C SER A 67 7.91 0.91 -3.49
N PHE A 68 7.20 2.00 -3.65
CA PHE A 68 6.73 2.82 -2.55
C PHE A 68 5.23 3.08 -2.68
N SER A 69 4.45 2.58 -1.73
CA SER A 69 3.00 2.71 -1.70
C SER A 69 2.59 3.82 -0.75
N ILE A 70 1.86 4.80 -1.27
CA ILE A 70 1.50 6.04 -0.61
C ILE A 70 -0.03 6.22 -0.59
N PRO A 71 -0.73 5.64 0.40
CA PRO A 71 -2.16 5.91 0.58
C PRO A 71 -2.40 7.40 0.79
N PHE A 72 -3.50 7.93 0.24
CA PHE A 72 -3.80 9.36 0.35
C PHE A 72 -3.87 9.83 1.81
N MET A 73 -4.33 8.96 2.71
CA MET A 73 -4.42 9.24 4.15
C MET A 73 -3.05 9.41 4.84
N CYS A 74 -1.95 8.97 4.22
CA CYS A 74 -0.60 9.10 4.78
C CYS A 74 0.18 10.31 4.24
N MET A 75 -0.37 11.04 3.26
CA MET A 75 0.27 12.19 2.64
C MET A 75 -0.18 13.49 3.33
N ARG A 76 0.75 14.42 3.56
CA ARG A 76 0.52 15.73 4.20
C ARG A 76 1.30 16.80 3.45
N GLU A 77 0.86 18.05 3.54
CA GLU A 77 1.60 19.21 3.01
C GLU A 77 2.02 19.02 1.55
N VAL A 78 1.05 18.63 0.73
CA VAL A 78 1.27 18.33 -0.69
C VAL A 78 1.29 19.62 -1.48
N GLU A 79 2.39 19.85 -2.19
CA GLU A 79 2.62 21.06 -2.97
C GLU A 79 3.14 20.70 -4.37
N LEU A 80 2.62 21.39 -5.37
CA LEU A 80 3.10 21.34 -6.75
C LEU A 80 4.04 22.52 -6.98
N GLU A 81 5.27 22.23 -7.36
CA GLU A 81 6.33 23.19 -7.58
C GLU A 81 6.63 23.32 -9.08
N GLN A 82 6.64 24.57 -9.55
CA GLN A 82 6.88 24.91 -10.96
C GLN A 82 8.10 25.85 -11.06
N PRO A 83 9.31 25.32 -10.89
CA PRO A 83 10.51 26.14 -10.95
C PRO A 83 10.71 26.68 -12.37
N ILE A 84 11.26 27.90 -12.48
CA ILE A 84 11.61 28.52 -13.77
C ILE A 84 12.65 27.66 -14.52
N PHE A 85 13.52 26.97 -13.79
CA PHE A 85 14.53 26.07 -14.31
C PHE A 85 14.38 24.67 -13.71
N GLY A 86 14.45 23.64 -14.55
CA GLY A 86 14.34 22.24 -14.16
C GLY A 86 12.92 21.68 -14.29
N ALA A 87 12.73 20.45 -13.86
CA ALA A 87 11.45 19.76 -13.96
C ALA A 87 10.48 20.22 -12.87
N ASN A 88 9.19 20.34 -13.24
CA ASN A 88 8.11 20.47 -12.27
C ASN A 88 8.08 19.24 -11.37
N TYR A 89 7.79 19.46 -10.10
CA TYR A 89 7.78 18.38 -9.12
C TYR A 89 6.68 18.52 -8.10
N ILE A 90 6.24 17.37 -7.60
CA ILE A 90 5.31 17.29 -6.48
C ILE A 90 6.12 16.98 -5.24
N LYS A 91 5.95 17.74 -4.17
CA LYS A 91 6.54 17.45 -2.87
C LYS A 91 5.47 17.24 -1.81
N GLY A 92 5.83 16.49 -0.77
CA GLY A 92 4.92 16.27 0.36
C GLY A 92 5.63 15.60 1.53
N LYS A 93 5.02 15.70 2.71
CA LYS A 93 5.38 14.89 3.87
C LYS A 93 4.59 13.60 3.87
N VAL A 94 5.25 12.53 4.29
CA VAL A 94 4.67 11.20 4.30
C VAL A 94 4.96 10.47 5.59
N ASN A 95 3.94 9.81 6.13
CA ASN A 95 4.05 9.05 7.38
C ASN A 95 4.05 7.54 7.11
N ALA A 96 4.96 6.82 7.77
CA ALA A 96 4.95 5.37 7.78
C ALA A 96 3.62 4.84 8.33
N GLU A 97 3.16 3.72 7.78
CA GLU A 97 2.09 2.92 8.39
C GLU A 97 2.72 1.81 9.23
N GLN A 98 2.04 1.40 10.30
CA GLN A 98 2.39 0.18 11.00
C GLN A 98 2.38 -1.00 10.01
N GLY A 99 3.38 -1.87 10.06
CA GLY A 99 3.53 -2.97 9.10
C GLY A 99 4.00 -2.52 7.70
N GLY A 100 4.36 -1.25 7.51
CA GLY A 100 4.80 -0.68 6.23
C GLY A 100 6.26 -0.95 5.87
N ASN A 101 7.01 -1.76 6.61
CA ASN A 101 8.45 -2.02 6.44
C ASN A 101 9.39 -0.83 6.73
N TRP A 102 8.89 0.22 7.38
CA TRP A 102 9.68 1.33 7.92
C TRP A 102 8.87 2.11 8.95
N GLU A 103 9.53 3.02 9.67
CA GLU A 103 8.92 3.87 10.69
C GLU A 103 9.33 5.34 10.50
N GLY A 104 8.49 6.23 11.03
CA GLY A 104 8.75 7.68 11.04
C GLY A 104 8.07 8.45 9.90
N GLN A 105 8.67 9.59 9.57
CA GLN A 105 8.18 10.52 8.55
C GLN A 105 9.33 10.84 7.58
N ALA A 106 8.99 10.99 6.30
CA ALA A 106 9.91 11.50 5.28
C ALA A 106 9.28 12.66 4.50
N LYS A 107 10.11 13.45 3.85
CA LYS A 107 9.69 14.35 2.77
C LYS A 107 10.00 13.64 1.45
N ILE A 108 9.04 13.65 0.53
CA ILE A 108 9.24 13.14 -0.83
C ILE A 108 9.25 14.27 -1.84
N LYS A 109 9.94 14.04 -2.95
CA LYS A 109 9.84 14.84 -4.17
C LYS A 109 9.70 13.90 -5.36
N LEU A 110 8.76 14.20 -6.25
CA LEU A 110 8.49 13.50 -7.50
C LEU A 110 8.73 14.45 -8.65
N TRP A 111 9.85 14.33 -9.36
CA TRP A 111 10.18 15.15 -10.53
C TRP A 111 9.68 14.49 -11.80
N PHE A 112 8.88 15.23 -12.56
CA PHE A 112 8.28 14.78 -13.82
C PHE A 112 9.09 15.34 -14.98
N ASN A 113 10.16 14.65 -15.35
CA ASN A 113 11.11 15.12 -16.36
C ASN A 113 10.53 15.19 -17.77
N ASN A 114 9.44 14.46 -18.03
CA ASN A 114 8.78 14.36 -19.32
C ASN A 114 7.41 15.10 -19.37
N GLY A 115 7.13 15.98 -18.41
CA GLY A 115 5.86 16.68 -18.30
C GLY A 115 4.78 15.92 -17.51
N GLY A 116 3.57 16.48 -17.43
CA GLY A 116 2.43 15.90 -16.72
C GLY A 116 2.37 16.20 -15.21
N ALA A 117 3.36 16.90 -14.64
CA ALA A 117 3.39 17.19 -13.19
C ALA A 117 2.14 17.92 -12.69
N ILE A 118 1.65 18.89 -13.48
CA ILE A 118 0.55 19.76 -13.10
C ILE A 118 -0.74 18.95 -13.05
N GLU A 119 -1.03 18.22 -14.12
CA GLU A 119 -2.21 17.39 -14.28
C GLU A 119 -2.21 16.22 -13.31
N PHE A 120 -1.06 15.56 -13.13
CA PHE A 120 -0.90 14.52 -12.12
C PHE A 120 -1.13 15.07 -10.71
N GLY A 121 -0.53 16.22 -10.39
CA GLY A 121 -0.67 16.87 -9.09
C GLY A 121 -2.10 17.29 -8.78
N GLN A 122 -2.79 17.90 -9.74
CA GLN A 122 -4.19 18.28 -9.61
C GLN A 122 -5.10 17.05 -9.43
N ALA A 123 -4.91 16.00 -10.25
CA ALA A 123 -5.66 14.76 -10.13
C ALA A 123 -5.39 14.08 -8.78
N MET A 124 -4.13 14.03 -8.32
CA MET A 124 -3.76 13.44 -7.03
C MET A 124 -4.38 14.20 -5.85
N LEU A 125 -4.38 15.55 -5.88
CA LEU A 125 -5.04 16.37 -4.86
C LEU A 125 -6.55 16.13 -4.85
N LYS A 126 -7.18 16.05 -6.02
CA LYS A 126 -8.61 15.74 -6.14
C LYS A 126 -8.94 14.34 -5.61
N ALA A 127 -8.14 13.35 -5.96
CA ALA A 127 -8.28 11.98 -5.47
C ALA A 127 -8.17 11.92 -3.94
N GLY A 128 -7.17 12.59 -3.37
CA GLY A 128 -7.01 12.69 -1.92
C GLY A 128 -8.20 13.37 -1.23
N GLN A 129 -8.78 14.41 -1.83
CA GLN A 129 -10.00 15.04 -1.33
C GLN A 129 -11.20 14.08 -1.36
N LEU A 130 -11.41 13.36 -2.46
CA LEU A 130 -12.51 12.39 -2.59
C LEU A 130 -12.36 11.25 -1.57
N ALA A 131 -11.18 10.63 -1.49
CA ALA A 131 -10.90 9.57 -0.53
C ALA A 131 -11.03 10.04 0.94
N SER A 132 -10.72 11.32 1.22
CA SER A 132 -10.92 11.86 2.57
C SER A 132 -12.38 11.92 3.01
N ARG A 133 -13.33 12.03 2.07
CA ARG A 133 -14.78 12.02 2.35
C ARG A 133 -15.29 10.63 2.69
N ASN A 134 -14.60 9.60 2.20
CA ASN A 134 -14.95 8.20 2.40
C ASN A 134 -14.22 7.59 3.62
N ARG A 135 -13.64 8.42 4.50
CA ARG A 135 -12.91 7.95 5.68
C ARG A 135 -13.83 7.22 6.66
N VAL A 136 -13.36 6.07 7.12
CA VAL A 136 -13.93 5.33 8.24
C VAL A 136 -13.26 5.75 9.55
N GLN A 137 -14.02 5.77 10.66
CA GLN A 137 -13.49 6.23 11.96
C GLN A 137 -12.34 5.36 12.49
N GLN A 138 -12.40 4.06 12.24
CA GLN A 138 -11.38 3.10 12.64
C GLN A 138 -11.03 2.22 11.44
N PRO A 139 -10.07 2.65 10.58
CA PRO A 139 -9.61 1.80 9.50
C PRO A 139 -8.91 0.56 10.07
N PRO A 140 -8.99 -0.59 9.36
CA PRO A 140 -8.21 -1.76 9.75
C PRO A 140 -6.71 -1.44 9.77
N PRO A 141 -5.92 -2.06 10.65
CA PRO A 141 -4.47 -1.96 10.59
C PRO A 141 -3.96 -2.34 9.20
N TYR A 142 -2.98 -1.59 8.69
CA TYR A 142 -2.35 -1.93 7.43
C TYR A 142 -1.62 -3.28 7.55
N MET A 143 -1.91 -4.19 6.63
CA MET A 143 -1.14 -5.39 6.41
C MET A 143 -0.63 -5.38 4.96
N PRO A 144 0.67 -5.64 4.73
CA PRO A 144 1.18 -5.79 3.38
C PRO A 144 0.45 -6.94 2.68
N PRO A 145 0.13 -6.82 1.37
CA PRO A 145 -0.56 -7.88 0.66
C PRO A 145 0.18 -9.21 0.82
N GLN A 146 -0.54 -10.25 1.23
CA GLN A 146 -0.03 -11.61 1.42
C GLN A 146 -0.65 -12.54 0.38
N GLY A 147 0.05 -13.63 0.07
CA GLY A 147 -0.47 -14.69 -0.80
C GLY A 147 -0.18 -14.46 -2.29
N ASN A 148 -0.93 -15.19 -3.12
CA ASN A 148 -0.73 -15.17 -4.56
C ASN A 148 -1.21 -13.84 -5.17
N PHE A 149 -0.53 -13.43 -6.23
CA PHE A 149 -0.99 -12.40 -7.15
C PHE A 149 -1.19 -13.03 -8.53
N TYR A 150 -2.00 -12.39 -9.35
CA TYR A 150 -2.29 -12.78 -10.71
C TYR A 150 -2.29 -11.56 -11.61
N GLN A 151 -2.28 -11.76 -12.92
CA GLN A 151 -2.40 -10.66 -13.86
C GLN A 151 -3.74 -9.94 -13.63
N ALA A 152 -3.70 -8.63 -13.43
CA ALA A 152 -4.92 -7.88 -13.23
C ALA A 152 -5.82 -8.03 -14.47
N PRO A 153 -7.13 -8.25 -14.31
CA PRO A 153 -8.05 -8.28 -15.44
C PRO A 153 -8.37 -6.84 -15.90
N PRO A 154 -8.73 -6.62 -17.18
CA PRO A 154 -9.48 -5.43 -17.54
C PRO A 154 -10.75 -5.34 -16.67
N PRO A 155 -11.20 -4.14 -16.26
CA PRO A 155 -10.70 -2.81 -16.63
C PRO A 155 -9.72 -2.17 -15.61
N SER A 156 -8.99 -2.96 -14.80
CA SER A 156 -8.21 -2.42 -13.68
C SER A 156 -7.06 -1.46 -14.06
N TYR A 157 -6.62 -1.50 -15.32
CA TYR A 157 -5.57 -0.66 -15.89
C TYR A 157 -6.03 0.18 -17.10
N SER A 158 -7.32 0.20 -17.37
CA SER A 158 -7.91 1.02 -18.43
C SER A 158 -8.67 2.21 -17.83
N PRO A 159 -8.67 3.39 -18.47
CA PRO A 159 -9.49 4.52 -18.07
C PRO A 159 -10.96 4.10 -17.82
N PRO A 160 -11.54 4.40 -16.64
CA PRO A 160 -12.97 4.25 -16.38
C PRO A 160 -13.79 5.06 -17.39
N GLN A 161 -14.84 4.46 -17.96
CA GLN A 161 -15.72 5.10 -18.96
C GLN A 161 -16.96 5.79 -18.34
N ASN A 162 -17.06 5.85 -17.01
CA ASN A 162 -18.15 6.49 -16.30
C ASN A 162 -17.81 7.95 -15.98
N GLY A 163 -18.80 8.85 -16.12
CA GLY A 163 -18.63 10.30 -15.88
C GLY A 163 -18.18 10.68 -14.46
N TYR A 164 -18.20 9.74 -13.53
CA TYR A 164 -17.62 9.94 -12.19
C TYR A 164 -16.12 10.27 -12.23
N TYR A 165 -15.39 9.80 -13.24
CA TYR A 165 -13.94 10.00 -13.39
C TYR A 165 -13.56 11.11 -14.39
N ASP A 166 -14.50 11.95 -14.81
CA ASP A 166 -14.24 13.06 -15.76
C ASP A 166 -13.22 14.09 -15.25
N TRP A 167 -12.95 14.10 -13.94
CA TRP A 167 -11.91 14.93 -13.33
C TRP A 167 -10.49 14.42 -13.58
N VAL A 168 -10.33 13.18 -14.08
CA VAL A 168 -9.02 12.60 -14.38
C VAL A 168 -8.58 13.03 -15.78
N PRO A 169 -7.38 13.61 -15.94
CA PRO A 169 -6.93 14.20 -17.21
C PRO A 169 -6.40 13.14 -18.19
N TYR A 170 -7.24 12.18 -18.60
CA TYR A 170 -6.82 11.07 -19.49
C TYR A 170 -6.21 11.54 -20.82
N GLN A 171 -6.63 12.70 -21.33
CA GLN A 171 -6.08 13.26 -22.57
C GLN A 171 -4.60 13.66 -22.46
N THR A 172 -4.15 14.04 -21.26
CA THR A 172 -2.74 14.38 -20.99
C THR A 172 -1.88 13.13 -20.77
N PHE A 173 -2.51 12.00 -20.43
CA PHE A 173 -1.85 10.72 -20.18
C PHE A 173 -2.42 9.65 -21.13
N PRO A 174 -2.10 9.71 -22.43
CA PRO A 174 -2.68 8.81 -23.44
C PRO A 174 -2.20 7.36 -23.31
N THR A 175 -1.18 7.11 -22.50
CA THR A 175 -0.58 5.79 -22.29
C THR A 175 -1.14 5.11 -21.05
N ALA A 176 -1.49 3.83 -21.18
CA ALA A 176 -1.78 2.94 -20.06
C ALA A 176 -0.56 2.05 -19.76
N PRO A 177 -0.43 1.52 -18.53
CA PRO A 177 0.61 0.53 -18.25
C PRO A 177 0.38 -0.73 -19.08
N PRO A 178 1.45 -1.39 -19.57
CA PRO A 178 1.28 -2.64 -20.31
C PRO A 178 0.62 -3.72 -19.42
N PRO A 179 -0.43 -4.42 -19.90
CA PRO A 179 -1.19 -5.37 -19.08
C PRO A 179 -0.36 -6.47 -18.42
N GLU A 180 0.75 -6.88 -19.04
CA GLU A 180 1.68 -7.90 -18.53
C GLU A 180 2.48 -7.43 -17.30
N TYR A 181 2.49 -6.13 -17.01
CA TYR A 181 3.14 -5.53 -15.86
C TYR A 181 2.15 -5.00 -14.82
N VAL A 182 0.87 -5.38 -14.89
CA VAL A 182 -0.14 -5.04 -13.90
C VAL A 182 -0.62 -6.30 -13.21
N TYR A 183 -0.36 -6.38 -11.90
CA TYR A 183 -0.72 -7.52 -11.07
C TYR A 183 -1.75 -7.11 -10.02
N MET A 184 -2.60 -8.04 -9.64
CA MET A 184 -3.62 -7.84 -8.62
C MET A 184 -3.52 -8.92 -7.53
N THR A 185 -3.80 -8.50 -6.30
CA THR A 185 -3.99 -9.42 -5.17
C THR A 185 -5.48 -9.66 -4.92
N GLU A 186 -5.81 -10.74 -4.24
CA GLU A 186 -7.19 -11.00 -3.76
C GLU A 186 -7.61 -10.09 -2.60
N ALA A 187 -6.66 -9.44 -1.94
CA ALA A 187 -6.94 -8.56 -0.81
C ALA A 187 -7.61 -7.26 -1.29
N PRO A 188 -8.66 -6.78 -0.62
CA PRO A 188 -9.19 -5.45 -0.88
C PRO A 188 -8.25 -4.36 -0.34
N PRO A 189 -8.38 -3.11 -0.81
CA PRO A 189 -7.61 -1.99 -0.28
C PRO A 189 -7.86 -1.77 1.22
N PRO A 190 -6.80 -1.61 2.05
CA PRO A 190 -6.94 -1.36 3.49
C PRO A 190 -7.22 0.11 3.84
N TYR A 191 -7.48 0.95 2.84
CA TYR A 191 -7.72 2.39 2.97
C TYR A 191 -8.88 2.82 2.07
N PRO A 192 -9.55 3.94 2.37
CA PRO A 192 -10.66 4.42 1.55
C PRO A 192 -10.18 4.90 0.17
N GLY A 193 -11.00 4.64 -0.84
CA GLY A 193 -10.77 5.09 -2.21
C GLY A 193 -11.59 6.32 -2.59
N VAL A 194 -11.45 6.77 -3.83
CA VAL A 194 -12.21 7.90 -4.38
C VAL A 194 -13.69 7.62 -4.51
N ASP A 195 -14.08 6.37 -4.77
CA ASP A 195 -15.46 5.97 -5.03
C ASP A 195 -16.27 5.82 -3.73
N PRO A 196 -17.35 6.60 -3.52
CA PRO A 196 -18.18 6.52 -2.31
C PRO A 196 -19.03 5.25 -2.25
N SER A 197 -19.21 4.55 -3.39
CA SER A 197 -19.95 3.29 -3.46
C SER A 197 -19.07 2.05 -3.23
N ALA A 198 -17.74 2.25 -3.15
CA ALA A 198 -16.83 1.15 -2.85
C ALA A 198 -17.09 0.58 -1.44
N PRO A 199 -16.94 -0.75 -1.25
CA PRO A 199 -17.03 -1.34 0.08
C PRO A 199 -16.06 -0.65 1.06
N PRO A 200 -16.46 -0.43 2.32
CA PRO A 200 -15.56 0.15 3.31
C PRO A 200 -14.35 -0.78 3.53
N PRO A 201 -13.15 -0.25 3.85
CA PRO A 201 -11.96 -1.06 4.08
C PRO A 201 -12.21 -2.12 5.16
N GLN A 202 -11.97 -3.39 4.84
CA GLN A 202 -12.14 -4.52 5.76
C GLN A 202 -10.79 -5.15 6.10
N PRO A 203 -10.62 -5.72 7.32
CA PRO A 203 -9.48 -6.58 7.60
C PRO A 203 -9.48 -7.78 6.66
N TYR A 204 -8.41 -7.96 5.88
CA TYR A 204 -8.29 -9.12 5.01
C TYR A 204 -7.72 -10.30 5.80
N GLN A 205 -8.56 -11.32 6.02
CA GLN A 205 -8.08 -12.64 6.46
C GLN A 205 -7.77 -13.43 5.18
N ALA A 206 -6.48 -13.63 4.90
CA ALA A 206 -6.09 -14.56 3.85
C ALA A 206 -6.66 -15.93 4.23
N ASN A 207 -7.59 -16.45 3.42
CA ASN A 207 -8.14 -17.80 3.62
C ASN A 207 -7.01 -18.81 3.38
N GLY A 208 -6.24 -19.07 4.44
CA GLY A 208 -5.46 -20.29 4.57
C GLY A 208 -6.45 -21.42 4.80
N TYR A 209 -6.57 -22.32 3.83
CA TYR A 209 -7.01 -23.67 4.14
C TYR A 209 -6.11 -24.20 5.26
N GLY A 210 -6.65 -24.38 6.48
CA GLY A 210 -5.95 -25.03 7.58
C GLY A 210 -6.21 -24.42 8.95
N SER A 211 -7.23 -24.96 9.63
CA SER A 211 -7.33 -25.12 11.09
C SER A 211 -6.86 -23.97 11.98
N ASP A 212 -7.74 -23.04 12.36
CA ASP A 212 -7.60 -22.32 13.65
C ASP A 212 -8.91 -21.66 14.13
N GLU A 213 -10.05 -22.26 13.77
CA GLU A 213 -11.36 -21.81 14.29
C GLU A 213 -11.46 -22.08 15.80
N LYS A 214 -10.82 -23.17 16.27
CA LYS A 214 -10.81 -23.59 17.67
C LYS A 214 -9.84 -22.78 18.55
N ALA A 215 -8.75 -22.27 17.97
CA ALA A 215 -7.80 -21.40 18.70
C ALA A 215 -8.38 -20.00 18.91
N ARG A 216 -9.15 -19.49 17.92
CA ARG A 216 -9.81 -18.19 18.02
C ARG A 216 -10.98 -18.18 19.00
N GLU A 217 -11.75 -19.26 19.06
CA GLU A 217 -12.86 -19.40 20.02
C GLU A 217 -12.34 -19.54 21.47
N ALA A 218 -11.24 -20.29 21.66
CA ALA A 218 -10.59 -20.44 22.96
C ALA A 218 -9.98 -19.13 23.52
N ALA A 219 -9.49 -18.25 22.65
CA ALA A 219 -8.99 -16.93 23.04
C ALA A 219 -10.11 -15.94 23.39
N ALA A 220 -11.28 -16.04 22.72
CA ALA A 220 -12.42 -15.17 22.97
C ALA A 220 -13.21 -15.54 24.24
N SER A 221 -13.30 -16.84 24.57
CA SER A 221 -14.03 -17.31 25.76
C SER A 221 -13.23 -17.18 27.07
N ALA A 222 -11.92 -16.94 27.01
CA ALA A 222 -11.06 -16.87 28.20
C ALA A 222 -11.23 -15.58 29.03
N TYR A 223 -11.93 -14.57 28.51
CA TYR A 223 -12.04 -13.25 29.16
C TYR A 223 -13.42 -12.89 29.71
N TYR A 224 -14.44 -13.74 29.57
CA TYR A 224 -15.77 -13.42 30.07
C TYR A 224 -16.56 -14.64 30.56
N ASN A 225 -16.60 -14.82 31.89
CA ASN A 225 -17.57 -15.68 32.55
C ASN A 225 -18.63 -14.81 33.25
N PRO A 226 -19.87 -14.72 32.72
CA PRO A 226 -20.91 -13.84 33.26
C PRO A 226 -21.42 -14.21 34.67
N ASN A 227 -21.02 -15.36 35.23
CA ASN A 227 -21.50 -15.84 36.53
C ASN A 227 -20.51 -15.64 37.71
N ALA A 228 -19.33 -15.04 37.50
CA ALA A 228 -18.36 -14.84 38.59
C ALA A 228 -17.46 -13.59 38.36
N PRO A 229 -17.92 -12.38 38.75
CA PRO A 229 -17.23 -11.12 38.40
C PRO A 229 -15.94 -10.81 39.19
N HIS A 230 -15.44 -11.72 40.04
CA HIS A 230 -14.30 -11.41 40.94
C HIS A 230 -13.11 -12.38 40.92
N ASN A 231 -13.02 -13.34 39.98
CA ASN A 231 -11.83 -14.19 39.89
C ASN A 231 -11.21 -14.14 38.49
N VAL A 232 -10.02 -13.55 38.39
CA VAL A 232 -9.15 -13.62 37.21
C VAL A 232 -8.38 -14.94 37.28
N HIS A 233 -8.72 -15.92 36.44
CA HIS A 233 -7.89 -17.11 36.25
C HIS A 233 -6.79 -16.78 35.23
N MET A 234 -5.54 -16.70 35.67
CA MET A 234 -4.40 -16.71 34.75
C MET A 234 -4.15 -18.16 34.29
N VAL A 235 -4.23 -18.39 32.98
CA VAL A 235 -3.76 -19.64 32.36
C VAL A 235 -2.32 -19.41 31.93
N THR A 236 -1.38 -20.19 32.47
CA THR A 236 0.01 -20.22 32.01
C THR A 236 0.07 -20.76 30.58
N PRO A 237 0.86 -20.15 29.68
CA PRO A 237 0.99 -20.66 28.32
C PRO A 237 1.68 -22.04 28.32
N PRO A 238 1.31 -22.96 27.41
CA PRO A 238 1.94 -24.27 27.31
C PRO A 238 3.41 -24.12 26.91
N SER A 239 4.29 -24.90 27.55
CA SER A 239 5.73 -24.92 27.27
C SER A 239 6.02 -25.35 25.82
N CYS A 240 6.95 -24.68 25.15
CA CYS A 240 7.47 -25.10 23.85
C CYS A 240 7.93 -26.57 23.88
N PRO A 241 7.67 -27.36 22.82
CA PRO A 241 8.24 -28.69 22.71
C PRO A 241 9.79 -28.61 22.59
N PRO A 242 10.52 -29.61 23.11
CA PRO A 242 11.98 -29.59 23.09
C PRO A 242 12.56 -29.64 21.68
N SER A 243 13.73 -29.00 21.49
CA SER A 243 14.49 -29.01 20.23
C SER A 243 15.02 -30.41 19.90
N TYR A 244 15.17 -30.71 18.61
CA TYR A 244 15.56 -32.02 18.06
C TYR A 244 16.99 -32.48 18.42
N ASP A 245 17.75 -31.69 19.18
CA ASP A 245 19.13 -31.98 19.56
C ASP A 245 19.26 -32.90 20.80
N ASP A 246 18.18 -33.12 21.57
CA ASP A 246 18.24 -33.95 22.79
C ASP A 246 18.00 -35.46 22.55
N ALA A 247 17.72 -35.89 21.32
CA ALA A 247 17.42 -37.30 21.01
C ALA A 247 18.64 -38.20 20.73
N THR A 248 19.88 -37.68 20.79
CA THR A 248 21.09 -38.46 20.40
C THR A 248 22.09 -38.77 21.51
N LYS A 249 21.82 -38.44 22.78
CA LYS A 249 22.68 -38.91 23.88
C LYS A 249 22.24 -40.31 24.34
N LYS A 250 22.77 -41.34 23.67
CA LYS A 250 22.78 -42.72 24.18
C LYS A 250 23.73 -42.79 25.39
N TYR A 251 23.20 -43.25 26.53
CA TYR A 251 23.98 -43.62 27.71
C TYR A 251 24.88 -44.83 27.41
N ASN A 252 26.15 -44.75 27.85
CA ASN A 252 26.94 -45.93 28.22
C ASN A 252 26.63 -46.28 29.67
#